data_AF-V7D7L6-F1
#
_entry.id   AF-V7D7L6-F1
#
_cell.length_a   1.000
_cell.length_b   1.000
_cell.length_c   1.000
_cell.angle_alpha   90.00
_cell.angle_beta   90.00
_cell.angle_gamma   90.00
#
_symmetry.space_group_name_H-M   'P 1'
#
loop_
_entity.id
_entity.type
_entity.pdbx_description
1 polymer ?
#
loop_
_entity_poly.entity_id
_entity_poly.type
_entity_poly.pdbx_seq_one_letter_code
_entity_poly.pdbx_strand_id
1 'polypeptide(L)'
;MANEWIISHTLKKEPAMKRSIAVLAVAATLASFGALADTGSNQPVSSSNYEYGMPLDVAKVISITPPSNAADCQVGTAHMVYVDHQGQKREIDYREMGNCSQQ
;
A
#
# COMPACT_ATOMS: atom_id res chain seq x y z
N MET A 1 42.24 15.78 -38.91
CA MET A 1 43.33 15.39 -37.99
C MET A 1 44.02 16.66 -37.53
N ALA A 2 44.13 16.80 -36.21
CA ALA A 2 44.79 17.86 -35.45
C ALA A 2 44.18 19.28 -35.56
N ASN A 3 43.56 19.91 -34.54
CA ASN A 3 44.00 20.21 -33.15
C ASN A 3 45.36 20.97 -33.18
N GLU A 4 45.63 22.05 -32.46
CA GLU A 4 45.19 22.66 -31.21
C GLU A 4 45.59 24.15 -31.26
N TRP A 5 45.03 24.99 -30.39
CA TRP A 5 45.73 26.04 -29.60
C TRP A 5 44.70 27.07 -29.12
N ILE A 6 44.24 26.95 -27.89
CA ILE A 6 44.78 27.71 -26.75
C ILE A 6 44.17 29.12 -26.67
N ILE A 7 43.13 29.18 -25.82
CA ILE A 7 43.05 30.02 -24.62
C ILE A 7 43.76 31.39 -24.74
N SER A 8 42.97 32.44 -24.87
CA SER A 8 43.25 33.78 -24.35
C SER A 8 41.90 34.45 -24.11
N HIS A 9 41.29 34.28 -22.94
CA HIS A 9 41.41 35.26 -21.85
C HIS A 9 41.46 36.70 -22.37
N THR A 10 40.30 37.33 -22.54
CA THR A 10 40.16 38.78 -22.31
C THR A 10 38.69 39.12 -22.09
N LEU A 11 38.33 39.17 -20.81
CA LEU A 11 37.16 39.87 -20.32
C LEU A 11 37.15 41.29 -20.90
N LYS A 12 36.17 41.61 -21.75
CA LYS A 12 35.94 42.98 -22.19
C LYS A 12 34.46 43.33 -22.14
N LYS A 13 34.12 43.90 -20.98
CA LYS A 13 33.14 44.98 -20.76
C LYS A 13 31.73 44.72 -21.26
N GLU A 14 30.88 44.39 -20.29
CA GLU A 14 29.43 44.45 -20.39
C GLU A 14 28.98 45.88 -20.75
N PRO A 15 28.23 46.10 -21.84
CA PRO A 15 27.44 47.30 -21.99
C PRO A 15 26.04 47.09 -21.39
N ALA A 16 25.68 48.03 -20.53
CA ALA A 16 24.44 48.13 -19.81
C ALA A 16 23.18 48.11 -20.70
N MET A 17 22.15 47.46 -20.16
CA MET A 17 20.73 47.85 -20.24
C MET A 17 20.11 48.09 -21.63
N LYS A 18 19.44 47.04 -22.14
CA LYS A 18 18.02 47.07 -22.59
C LYS A 18 17.76 45.82 -23.42
N ARG A 19 17.13 44.83 -22.80
CA ARG A 19 16.40 43.79 -23.52
C ARG A 19 15.10 43.54 -22.79
N SER A 20 14.11 44.35 -23.13
CA SER A 20 12.69 44.02 -22.95
C SER A 20 12.45 42.69 -23.65
N ILE A 21 12.44 41.60 -22.90
CA ILE A 21 11.96 40.32 -23.37
C ILE A 21 10.97 39.87 -22.30
N ALA A 22 9.69 40.18 -22.55
CA ALA A 22 8.58 39.58 -21.86
C ALA A 22 8.62 38.07 -22.14
N VAL A 23 9.25 37.31 -21.25
CA VAL A 23 9.24 35.85 -21.32
C VAL A 23 7.92 35.38 -20.73
N LEU A 24 7.02 34.97 -21.63
CA LEU A 24 5.85 34.14 -21.37
C LEU A 24 6.26 32.88 -20.58
N ALA A 25 6.15 32.93 -19.25
CA ALA A 25 6.42 31.79 -18.39
C ALA A 25 5.12 31.04 -18.05
N VAL A 26 4.83 30.05 -18.89
CA VAL A 26 4.32 28.70 -18.57
C VAL A 26 3.51 28.57 -17.27
N ALA A 27 2.20 28.37 -17.41
CA ALA A 27 1.36 27.78 -16.37
C ALA A 27 0.51 26.64 -16.95
N ALA A 28 1.17 25.60 -17.47
CA ALA A 28 0.54 24.30 -17.66
C ALA A 28 0.52 23.58 -16.30
N THR A 29 -0.44 23.92 -15.45
CA THR A 29 -0.66 23.17 -14.21
C THR A 29 -1.35 21.86 -14.57
N LEU A 30 -0.55 20.79 -14.55
CA LEU A 30 -1.00 19.40 -14.67
C LEU A 30 -1.94 19.08 -13.51
N ALA A 31 -3.25 19.14 -13.73
CA ALA A 31 -4.23 18.53 -12.85
C ALA A 31 -4.28 17.02 -13.11
N SER A 32 -3.22 16.31 -12.73
CA SER A 32 -3.24 14.85 -12.67
C SER A 32 -3.98 14.46 -11.39
N PHE A 33 -5.31 14.39 -11.45
CA PHE A 33 -6.08 13.68 -10.43
C PHE A 33 -5.74 12.19 -10.53
N GLY A 34 -4.77 11.75 -9.73
CA GLY A 34 -4.49 10.33 -9.56
C GLY A 34 -5.69 9.68 -8.88
N ALA A 35 -6.43 8.87 -9.63
CA ALA A 35 -7.41 7.96 -9.05
C ALA A 35 -6.65 6.95 -8.17
N LEU A 36 -6.85 7.01 -6.86
CA LEU A 36 -6.46 5.93 -5.95
C LEU A 36 -7.39 4.76 -6.26
N ALA A 37 -6.95 3.85 -7.14
CA ALA A 37 -7.58 2.55 -7.24
C ALA A 37 -7.32 1.84 -5.91
N ASP A 38 -8.35 1.69 -5.09
CA ASP A 38 -8.37 0.72 -3.99
C ASP A 38 -8.28 -0.65 -4.66
N THR A 39 -7.04 -1.13 -4.87
CA THR A 39 -6.80 -2.49 -5.31
C THR A 39 -7.15 -3.36 -4.13
N GLY A 40 -8.45 -3.67 -4.00
CA GLY A 40 -9.00 -4.57 -2.99
C GLY A 40 -8.08 -5.78 -2.85
N SER A 41 -7.28 -5.72 -1.79
CA SER A 41 -6.30 -6.68 -1.29
C SER A 41 -6.12 -7.96 -2.12
N ASN A 42 -5.41 -7.87 -3.25
CA ASN A 42 -4.73 -9.02 -3.87
C ASN A 42 -3.36 -9.27 -3.21
N GLN A 43 -3.27 -8.93 -1.92
CA GLN A 43 -2.11 -9.17 -1.09
C GLN A 43 -2.11 -10.67 -0.75
N PRO A 44 -0.98 -11.38 -0.93
CA PRO A 44 -0.91 -12.82 -0.72
C PRO A 44 -1.36 -13.15 0.70
N VAL A 45 -2.41 -13.96 0.81
CA VAL A 45 -2.90 -14.44 2.11
C VAL A 45 -1.85 -15.38 2.67
N SER A 46 -1.29 -15.02 3.82
CA SER A 46 -0.35 -15.89 4.52
C SER A 46 -1.11 -16.69 5.57
N SER A 47 -1.22 -18.01 5.33
CA SER A 47 -1.74 -18.96 6.29
C SER A 47 -0.73 -19.19 7.41
N SER A 48 -1.15 -18.95 8.65
CA SER A 48 -0.34 -19.21 9.84
C SER A 48 -0.99 -20.30 10.66
N ASN A 49 -0.21 -21.28 11.11
CA ASN A 49 -0.70 -22.22 12.12
C ASN A 49 -0.92 -21.43 13.42
N TYR A 50 -2.15 -21.43 13.91
CA TYR A 50 -2.54 -20.75 15.14
C TYR A 50 -2.78 -21.78 16.23
N GLU A 51 -2.18 -21.54 17.39
CA GLU A 51 -2.43 -22.31 18.60
C GLU A 51 -3.20 -21.45 19.59
N TYR A 52 -4.14 -22.06 20.30
CA TYR A 52 -4.98 -21.33 21.24
C TYR A 52 -4.13 -20.67 22.34
N GLY A 53 -4.33 -19.37 22.55
CA GLY A 53 -3.57 -18.57 23.51
C GLY A 53 -2.34 -17.90 22.91
N MET A 54 -2.00 -18.17 21.64
CA MET A 54 -1.01 -17.38 20.92
C MET A 54 -1.53 -15.95 20.70
N PRO A 55 -0.74 -14.91 21.01
CA PRO A 55 -1.15 -13.54 20.70
C PRO A 55 -1.17 -13.33 19.18
N LEU A 56 -2.25 -12.72 18.69
CA LEU A 56 -2.39 -12.33 17.29
C LEU A 56 -2.33 -10.82 17.17
N ASP A 57 -1.58 -10.34 16.17
CA ASP A 57 -1.55 -8.92 15.82
C ASP A 57 -2.73 -8.60 14.89
N VAL A 58 -3.92 -8.39 15.46
CA VAL A 58 -5.14 -8.13 14.68
C VAL A 58 -5.46 -6.65 14.67
N ALA A 59 -5.33 -6.00 13.51
CA ALA A 59 -5.79 -4.63 13.33
C ALA A 59 -7.26 -4.57 12.88
N LYS A 60 -7.67 -5.46 11.97
CA LYS A 60 -9.06 -5.53 11.47
C LYS A 60 -9.45 -6.94 11.05
N VAL A 61 -10.56 -7.45 11.57
CA VAL A 61 -11.18 -8.69 11.07
C VAL A 61 -11.91 -8.42 9.76
N ILE A 62 -11.66 -9.26 8.75
CA ILE A 62 -12.27 -9.17 7.41
C ILE A 62 -13.46 -10.11 7.31
N SER A 63 -13.31 -11.36 7.72
CA SER A 63 -14.38 -12.36 7.70
C SER A 63 -14.10 -13.48 8.70
N ILE A 64 -15.17 -14.06 9.23
CA ILE A 64 -15.13 -15.30 10.01
C ILE A 64 -16.12 -16.27 9.35
N THR A 65 -15.63 -17.44 8.99
CA THR A 65 -16.45 -18.57 8.54
C THR A 65 -16.63 -19.51 9.72
N PRO A 66 -17.85 -19.66 10.25
CA PRO A 66 -18.10 -20.55 11.38
C PRO A 66 -17.93 -22.03 10.97
N PRO A 67 -17.79 -22.94 11.94
CA PRO A 67 -17.70 -24.36 11.65
C PRO A 67 -18.96 -24.90 10.98
N SER A 68 -18.79 -25.88 10.09
CA SER A 68 -19.90 -26.50 9.37
C SER A 68 -20.89 -27.23 10.30
N ASN A 69 -20.40 -27.74 11.43
CA ASN A 69 -21.19 -28.38 12.49
C ASN A 69 -21.66 -27.39 13.57
N ALA A 70 -21.70 -26.08 13.29
CA ALA A 70 -22.11 -25.08 14.26
C ALA A 70 -23.53 -25.29 14.82
N ALA A 71 -24.45 -25.87 14.03
CA ALA A 71 -25.82 -26.18 14.45
C ALA A 71 -25.92 -27.41 15.36
N ASP A 72 -24.92 -28.29 15.37
CA ASP A 72 -24.96 -29.54 16.12
C ASP A 72 -24.51 -29.37 17.58
N CYS A 73 -24.28 -28.14 18.02
CA CYS A 73 -23.71 -27.81 19.33
C CYS A 73 -22.41 -28.59 19.63
N GLN A 74 -21.56 -28.72 18.61
CA GLN A 74 -20.28 -29.39 18.69
C GLN A 74 -19.13 -28.41 18.49
N VAL A 75 -17.93 -28.83 18.87
CA VAL A 75 -16.71 -28.10 18.54
C VAL A 75 -16.37 -28.34 17.07
N GLY A 76 -16.09 -27.28 16.34
CA GLY A 76 -15.66 -27.34 14.95
C GLY A 76 -14.55 -26.34 14.65
N THR A 77 -14.05 -26.37 13.41
CA THR A 77 -13.03 -25.44 12.93
C THR A 77 -13.68 -24.22 12.28
N ALA A 78 -13.42 -23.04 12.82
CA ALA A 78 -13.69 -21.76 12.20
C ALA A 78 -12.46 -21.26 11.44
N HIS A 79 -12.71 -20.53 10.35
CA HIS A 79 -11.67 -19.86 9.56
C HIS A 79 -11.83 -18.34 9.70
N MET A 80 -10.76 -17.64 10.04
CA MET A 80 -10.76 -16.18 10.16
C MET A 80 -9.72 -15.56 9.23
N VAL A 81 -10.14 -14.55 8.50
CA VAL A 81 -9.29 -13.67 7.70
C VAL A 81 -9.24 -12.30 8.37
N TYR A 82 -8.04 -11.78 8.57
CA TYR A 82 -7.83 -10.47 9.18
C TYR A 82 -6.66 -9.71 8.53
N VAL A 83 -6.56 -8.42 8.84
CA VAL A 83 -5.42 -7.57 8.50
C VAL A 83 -4.67 -7.26 9.79
N ASP A 84 -3.34 -7.42 9.76
CA ASP A 84 -2.45 -7.06 10.86
C ASP A 84 -2.10 -5.56 10.88
N HIS A 85 -1.37 -5.09 11.91
CA HIS A 85 -1.00 -3.67 11.97
C HIS A 85 0.06 -3.26 10.93
N GLN A 86 0.67 -4.22 10.24
CA GLN A 86 1.55 -3.99 9.10
C GLN A 86 0.77 -3.87 7.78
N GLY A 87 -0.57 -4.01 7.83
CA GLY A 87 -1.43 -3.96 6.65
C GLY A 87 -1.48 -5.26 5.87
N GLN A 88 -0.97 -6.38 6.42
CA GLN A 88 -0.94 -7.65 5.71
C GLN A 88 -2.18 -8.49 5.98
N LYS A 89 -2.70 -9.15 4.93
CA LYS A 89 -3.81 -10.09 5.07
C LYS A 89 -3.29 -11.44 5.58
N ARG A 90 -3.84 -11.88 6.70
CA ARG A 90 -3.52 -13.14 7.37
C ARG A 90 -4.76 -14.01 7.47
N GLU A 91 -4.57 -15.31 7.49
CA GLU A 91 -5.63 -16.27 7.77
C GLU A 91 -5.20 -17.29 8.81
N ILE A 92 -6.17 -17.72 9.63
CA ILE A 92 -5.98 -18.76 10.64
C ILE A 92 -7.21 -19.65 10.69
N ASP A 93 -6.98 -20.89 11.11
CA ASP A 93 -8.01 -21.82 11.55
C ASP A 93 -7.95 -21.96 13.07
N TYR A 94 -9.10 -21.96 13.73
CA TYR A 94 -9.19 -22.18 15.17
C TYR A 94 -10.43 -22.99 15.53
N ARG A 95 -10.44 -23.62 16.71
CA ARG A 95 -11.59 -24.39 17.17
C ARG A 95 -12.53 -23.51 18.01
N GLU A 96 -13.81 -23.54 17.69
CA GLU A 96 -14.87 -22.91 18.48
C GLU A 96 -16.09 -23.82 18.62
N MET A 97 -16.90 -23.55 19.64
CA MET A 97 -18.18 -24.23 19.82
C MET A 97 -19.22 -23.57 18.92
N GLY A 98 -20.03 -24.39 18.25
CA GLY A 98 -21.19 -23.93 17.49
C GLY A 98 -22.18 -23.12 18.33
N ASN A 99 -23.02 -22.31 17.67
CA ASN A 99 -24.04 -21.52 18.36
C ASN A 99 -25.19 -22.42 18.85
N CYS A 100 -25.08 -22.88 20.09
CA CYS A 100 -26.08 -23.75 20.72
C CYS A 100 -27.37 -23.01 21.17
N SER A 101 -27.42 -21.67 21.13
CA SER A 101 -28.57 -20.92 21.63
C SER A 101 -29.73 -20.84 20.63
N GLN A 102 -29.56 -21.36 19.42
CA GLN A 102 -30.54 -21.37 18.34
C GLN A 102 -31.29 -22.71 18.23
N GLN A 103 -31.04 -23.65 19.15
CA GLN A 103 -31.62 -25.00 19.19
C GLN A 103 -32.90 -25.05 20.01
#